data_AF-A0A946Q2L1-F1
#
_entry.id   AF-A0A946Q2L1-F1
#
_cell.length_a   1.000
_cell.length_b   1.000
_cell.length_c   1.000
_cell.angle_alpha   90.00
_cell.angle_beta   90.00
_cell.angle_gamma   90.00
#
_symmetry.space_group_name_H-M   'P 1'
#
loop_
_entity.id
_entity.type
_entity.pdbx_description
1 polymer ?
#
loop_
_entity_poly.entity_id
_entity_poly.type
_entity_poly.pdbx_seq_one_letter_code
_entity_poly.pdbx_strand_id
1 'polypeptide(L)' 'MNECLNRHWFRSLDEAINIVDASGYQYNHVRPHRSLNYLTPVVFAEQAA' A
#
# COMPACT_ATOMS: atom_id res chain seq x y z
N MET A 1 7.84 11.72 -17.32
CA MET A 1 7.33 10.59 -16.52
C MET A 1 8.41 9.53 -16.50
N ASN A 2 9.28 9.55 -15.49
CA ASN A 2 10.21 8.46 -15.24
C ASN A 2 9.72 7.85 -13.94
N GLU A 3 8.66 7.05 -14.05
CA GLU A 3 8.31 6.16 -12.96
C GLU A 3 9.44 5.16 -12.81
N CYS A 4 10.36 5.49 -11.90
CA CYS A 4 11.28 4.54 -11.30
C CYS A 4 10.44 3.48 -10.58
N LEU A 5 9.87 2.53 -11.32
CA LEU A 5 9.44 1.27 -10.75
C LEU A 5 10.68 0.69 -10.07
N ASN A 6 10.62 0.59 -8.75
CA ASN A 6 11.65 -0.05 -7.94
C ASN A 6 11.85 -1.47 -8.48
N ARG A 7 12.91 -1.67 -9.28
CA ARG A 7 13.33 -2.99 -9.77
C ARG A 7 14.00 -3.75 -8.64
N HIS A 8 13.19 -4.23 -7.70
CA HIS A 8 13.60 -5.20 -6.71
C HIS A 8 13.26 -6.58 -7.26
N TRP A 9 14.29 -7.38 -7.51
CA TRP A 9 14.13 -8.80 -7.80
C TRP A 9 13.86 -9.50 -6.48
N PHE A 10 12.73 -10.21 -6.39
CA PHE A 10 12.47 -11.09 -5.27
C PHE A 10 13.35 -12.33 -5.38
N ARG A 11 13.88 -12.79 -4.24
CA ARG A 11 14.70 -14.00 -4.12
C ARG A 11 13.85 -15.27 -4.16
N SER A 12 12.56 -15.16 -3.81
CA SER A 12 11.59 -16.25 -3.84
C SER A 12 10.16 -15.74 -4.00
N LEU A 13 9.24 -16.63 -4.38
CA LEU A 13 7.80 -16.33 -4.43
C LEU A 13 7.25 -15.98 -3.04
N ASP A 14 7.72 -16.66 -2.00
CA ASP A 14 7.34 -16.40 -0.62
C ASP A 14 7.72 -14.97 -0.16
N GLU A 15 8.94 -14.51 -0.50
CA GLU A 15 9.36 -13.14 -0.22
C GLU A 15 8.47 -12.13 -0.97
N ALA A 16 8.11 -12.42 -2.23
CA ALA A 16 7.23 -11.57 -3.01
C ALA A 16 5.84 -11.43 -2.37
N ILE A 17 5.23 -12.55 -1.96
CA ILE A 17 3.93 -12.57 -1.29
C ILE A 17 3.99 -11.76 0.00
N ASN A 18 4.97 -12.05 0.86
CA ASN A 18 5.12 -11.36 2.15
C ASN A 18 5.27 -9.84 1.98
N ILE A 19 6.06 -9.39 1.00
CA ILE A 19 6.26 -7.96 0.74
C ILE A 19 4.97 -7.32 0.21
N VAL A 20 4.25 -7.99 -0.70
CA VAL A 20 2.98 -7.48 -1.25
C VAL A 20 1.92 -7.36 -0.16
N ASP A 21 1.76 -8.39 0.67
CA ASP A 21 0.77 -8.40 1.75
C ASP A 21 1.08 -7.33 2.80
N ALA A 22 2.34 -7.23 3.24
CA ALA A 22 2.78 -6.19 4.15
C ALA A 22 2.55 -4.79 3.55
N SER A 23 2.86 -4.61 2.27
CA SER A 23 2.64 -3.33 1.57
C SER A 23 1.16 -2.99 1.48
N GLY A 24 0.30 -3.97 1.20
CA GLY A 24 -1.15 -3.81 1.14
C GLY A 24 -1.73 -3.40 2.50
N TYR A 25 -1.33 -4.07 3.58
CA TYR A 25 -1.74 -3.70 4.93
C TYR A 25 -1.31 -2.27 5.29
N GLN A 26 -0.03 -1.94 5.05
CA GLN A 26 0.50 -0.60 5.33
C GLN A 26 -0.25 0.48 4.54
N TYR A 27 -0.52 0.25 3.25
CA TYR A 27 -1.24 1.20 2.41
C TYR A 27 -2.67 1.44 2.88
N ASN A 28 -3.41 0.37 3.21
CA ASN A 28 -4.83 0.43 3.51
C ASN A 28 -5.15 0.83 4.96
N HIS A 29 -4.29 0.47 5.92
CA HIS A 29 -4.61 0.59 7.35
C HIS A 29 -3.69 1.55 8.11
N VAL A 30 -2.47 1.80 7.63
CA VAL A 30 -1.46 2.52 8.41
C VAL A 30 -1.14 3.88 7.81
N ARG A 31 -0.97 3.95 6.48
CA ARG A 31 -0.54 5.16 5.80
C ARG A 31 -1.72 6.08 5.52
N PRO A 32 -1.74 7.32 6.05
CA PRO A 32 -2.71 8.33 5.65
C PRO A 32 -2.39 8.89 4.27
N HIS A 33 -3.42 9.17 3.47
CA HIS A 33 -3.28 9.63 2.09
C HIS A 33 -3.81 11.05 1.94
N ARG A 34 -3.03 11.93 1.32
CA ARG A 34 -3.42 13.33 1.10
C ARG A 34 -4.70 13.48 0.27
N SER A 35 -4.91 12.62 -0.72
CA SER A 35 -6.12 12.57 -1.53
C SER A 35 -7.36 12.14 -0.74
N LEU A 36 -7.17 11.47 0.40
CA LEU A 36 -8.23 11.04 1.31
C LEU A 36 -8.28 11.95 2.55
N ASN A 37 -7.90 13.23 2.41
CA ASN A 37 -7.86 14.19 3.50
C ASN A 37 -7.04 13.71 4.73
N TYR A 38 -5.90 13.05 4.46
CA TYR A 38 -5.03 12.43 5.47
C TYR A 38 -5.67 11.27 6.26
N LEU A 39 -6.68 10.62 5.70
CA LEU A 39 -7.22 9.36 6.21
C LEU A 39 -6.55 8.15 5.56
N THR A 40 -6.62 7.02 6.24
CA THR A 40 -6.31 5.73 5.64
C THR A 40 -7.49 5.29 4.75
N PRO A 41 -7.25 4.46 3.72
CA PRO A 41 -8.32 3.99 2.84
C PRO A 41 -9.48 3.32 3.58
N VAL A 42 -9.18 2.53 4.63
CA VAL A 42 -10.21 1.88 5.43
C VAL A 42 -11.07 2.90 6.17
N VAL A 43 -10.45 3.85 6.87
CA VAL A 43 -11.21 4.88 7.62
C VAL A 43 -12.03 5.75 6.66
N PHE A 44 -11.50 6.07 5.48
CA PHE A 44 -12.25 6.80 4.47
C PHE A 44 -13.47 6.02 3.96
N ALA A 45 -13.32 4.71 3.71
CA ALA A 45 -14.42 3.86 3.28
C ALA A 45 -15.52 3.74 4.35
N GLU A 46 -15.14 3.65 5.63
CA GLU A 46 -16.07 3.62 6.76
C GLU A 46 -16.87 4.93 6.89
N GLN A 47 -16.28 6.07 6.55
CA GLN A 47 -16.97 7.38 6.57
C GLN A 47 -17.90 7.61 5.38
N ALA A 48 -17.71 6.86 4.30
CA ALA A 48 -18.51 6.97 3.08
C ALA A 48 -19.75 6.06 3.07
N ALA A 49 -19.90 5.19 4.07
CA ALA A 49 -21.03 4.30 4.28
C ALA A 49 -22.19 5.00 5.00
#